data_AF-A0AAP7W4M5-F1
#
_entry.id   AF-A0AAP7W4M5-F1
#
_cell.length_a   1.000
_cell.length_b   1.000
_cell.length_c   1.000
_cell.angle_alpha   90.00
_cell.angle_beta   90.00
_cell.angle_gamma   90.00
#
_symmetry.space_group_name_H-M   'P 1'
#
loop_
_entity.id
_entity.type
_entity.pdbx_description
1 polymer ?
#
loop_
_entity_poly.entity_id
_entity_poly.type
_entity_poly.pdbx_seq_one_letter_code
_entity_poly.pdbx_strand_id
1 'polypeptide(L)'
;MKSRDKGILNDLKQFRCMSRDDIIDLHFQGLKNAITCCNTVMKRLRRDGHVDANVLQHPYIYFPQPSSIRKTSQKIPHFLGIVDVYKQLVHYENPKLFEVEPKYGKVYMEPDAFTIWRRSPFFIEVQKSVYSKKIMQDKINRYELYFHSQEWHNESWQPKGSKFFPSILIITDKHYDVQSPHLRIFQANSIESFMNNLAVKS
;
A
#
# COMPACT_ATOMS: atom_id res chain seq x y z
N MET A 1 11.05 24.91 -3.49
CA MET A 1 10.32 23.64 -3.72
C MET A 1 8.85 23.83 -3.35
N LYS A 2 7.92 23.58 -4.29
CA LYS A 2 6.47 23.83 -4.10
C LYS A 2 5.84 22.78 -3.18
N SER A 3 4.62 23.04 -2.66
CA SER A 3 3.90 22.08 -1.81
C SER A 3 3.69 20.73 -2.51
N ARG A 4 3.32 20.75 -3.80
CA ARG A 4 3.16 19.54 -4.61
C ARG A 4 4.45 18.73 -4.70
N ASP A 5 5.59 19.42 -4.89
CA ASP A 5 6.89 18.77 -4.98
C ASP A 5 7.22 18.01 -3.69
N LYS A 6 6.94 18.63 -2.52
CA LYS A 6 7.09 17.98 -1.22
C LYS A 6 6.20 16.74 -1.09
N GLY A 7 4.94 16.83 -1.53
CA GLY A 7 4.01 15.70 -1.56
C GLY A 7 4.57 14.54 -2.38
N ILE A 8 4.96 14.79 -3.63
CA ILE A 8 5.56 13.78 -4.52
C ILE A 8 6.77 13.11 -3.88
N LEU A 9 7.66 13.89 -3.26
CA LEU A 9 8.86 13.34 -2.62
C LEU A 9 8.55 12.52 -1.37
N ASN A 10 7.53 12.89 -0.59
CA ASN A 10 7.09 12.12 0.56
C ASN A 10 6.50 10.78 0.12
N ASP A 11 5.63 10.79 -0.89
CA ASP A 11 5.00 9.57 -1.41
C ASP A 11 6.06 8.66 -2.06
N LEU A 12 7.03 9.22 -2.80
CA LEU A 12 8.14 8.44 -3.36
C LEU A 12 9.01 7.80 -2.28
N LYS A 13 9.19 8.46 -1.14
CA LYS A 13 9.91 7.88 0.01
C LYS A 13 9.10 6.76 0.67
N GLN A 14 7.80 6.97 0.84
CA GLN A 14 6.89 6.00 1.45
C GLN A 14 6.75 4.73 0.60
N PHE A 15 6.46 4.87 -0.69
CA PHE A 15 6.24 3.76 -1.62
C PHE A 15 7.52 3.23 -2.28
N ARG A 16 8.65 3.92 -2.09
CA ARG A 16 9.99 3.59 -2.65
C ARG A 16 10.12 3.77 -4.16
N CYS A 17 9.05 3.60 -4.92
CA CYS A 17 8.95 3.99 -6.32
C CYS A 17 7.49 4.24 -6.72
N MET A 18 7.29 5.04 -7.76
CA MET A 18 5.99 5.28 -8.37
C MET A 18 6.16 5.47 -9.87
N SER A 19 5.19 5.04 -10.67
CA SER A 19 5.18 5.37 -12.10
C SER A 19 4.77 6.84 -12.32
N ARG A 20 5.03 7.36 -13.53
CA ARG A 20 4.51 8.67 -13.94
C ARG A 20 3.00 8.77 -13.73
N ASP A 21 2.28 7.71 -14.07
CA ASP A 21 0.82 7.73 -14.07
C ASP A 21 0.30 7.68 -12.62
N ASP A 22 0.95 6.95 -11.72
CA ASP A 22 0.67 7.02 -10.28
C ASP A 22 0.86 8.43 -9.71
N ILE A 23 1.94 9.11 -10.09
CA ILE A 23 2.22 10.48 -9.65
C ILE A 23 1.15 11.45 -10.18
N ILE A 24 0.69 11.25 -11.42
CA ILE A 24 -0.38 12.04 -12.01
C ILE A 24 -1.67 11.83 -11.22
N ASP A 25 -2.03 10.58 -10.99
CA ASP A 25 -3.23 10.18 -10.26
C ASP A 25 -3.23 10.71 -8.83
N LEU A 26 -2.10 10.91 -8.17
CA LEU A 26 -2.06 11.40 -6.79
C LEU A 26 -1.91 12.92 -6.68
N HIS A 27 -1.20 13.58 -7.61
CA HIS A 27 -0.77 14.97 -7.41
C HIS A 27 -1.17 15.95 -8.51
N PHE A 28 -1.66 15.45 -9.65
CA PHE A 28 -2.01 16.25 -10.82
C PHE A 28 -3.46 16.05 -11.27
N GLN A 29 -4.30 15.42 -10.45
CA GLN A 29 -5.74 15.29 -10.72
C GLN A 29 -6.39 16.65 -11.01
N GLY A 30 -7.32 16.66 -11.97
CA GLY A 30 -8.07 17.86 -12.36
C GLY A 30 -7.33 18.86 -13.26
N LEU A 31 -6.06 18.61 -13.62
CA LEU A 31 -5.31 19.49 -14.53
C LEU A 31 -5.50 19.07 -15.99
N LYS A 32 -5.89 20.02 -16.86
CA LYS A 32 -6.07 19.80 -18.31
C LYS A 32 -4.83 19.22 -19.01
N ASN A 33 -3.63 19.55 -18.54
CA ASN A 33 -2.35 19.11 -19.11
C ASN A 33 -1.50 18.32 -18.09
N ALA A 34 -2.13 17.44 -17.31
CA ALA A 34 -1.51 16.73 -16.19
C ALA A 34 -0.19 16.04 -16.57
N ILE A 35 -0.12 15.38 -17.73
CA ILE A 35 1.09 14.71 -18.23
C ILE A 35 2.25 15.71 -18.43
N THR A 36 2.02 16.80 -19.17
CA THR A 36 3.05 17.81 -19.45
C THR A 36 3.51 18.51 -18.16
N CYS A 37 2.58 18.80 -17.25
CA CYS A 37 2.89 19.37 -15.96
C CYS A 37 3.74 18.41 -15.09
N CYS A 38 3.34 17.13 -15.02
CA CYS A 38 4.08 16.11 -14.30
C CYS A 38 5.50 15.94 -14.87
N ASN A 39 5.63 15.79 -16.19
CA ASN A 39 6.93 15.64 -16.85
C ASN A 39 7.86 16.83 -16.55
N THR A 40 7.33 18.07 -16.58
CA THR A 40 8.11 19.27 -16.24
C THR A 40 8.59 19.24 -14.78
N VAL A 41 7.71 18.87 -13.84
CA VAL A 41 8.05 18.75 -12.42
C VAL A 41 9.09 17.65 -12.20
N MET A 42 8.91 16.47 -12.78
CA MET A 42 9.82 15.34 -12.61
C MET A 42 11.18 15.57 -13.27
N LYS A 43 11.23 16.23 -14.44
CA LYS A 43 12.51 16.68 -15.05
C LYS A 43 13.28 17.61 -14.12
N ARG A 44 12.58 18.59 -13.52
CA ARG A 44 13.19 19.52 -12.56
C ARG A 44 13.69 18.80 -11.32
N LEU A 45 12.84 17.97 -10.67
CA LEU A 45 13.23 17.22 -9.47
C LEU A 45 14.42 16.29 -9.73
N ARG A 46 14.52 15.71 -10.93
CA ARG A 46 15.64 14.87 -11.33
C ARG A 46 16.91 15.67 -11.55
N ARG A 47 16.82 16.81 -12.27
CA ARG A 47 17.95 17.73 -12.47
C ARG A 47 18.51 18.24 -11.14
N ASP A 48 17.62 18.53 -10.19
CA ASP A 48 17.98 19.02 -8.86
C ASP A 48 18.42 17.89 -7.91
N GLY A 49 18.48 16.63 -8.38
CA GLY A 49 19.03 15.49 -7.64
C GLY A 49 18.11 14.85 -6.59
N HIS A 50 16.83 15.24 -6.54
CA HIS A 50 15.88 14.71 -5.54
C HIS A 50 15.26 13.37 -5.92
N VAL A 51 15.21 13.06 -7.21
CA VAL A 51 14.66 11.81 -7.74
C VAL A 51 15.52 11.28 -8.86
N ASP A 52 15.37 10.00 -9.15
CA ASP A 52 15.92 9.38 -10.33
C ASP A 52 14.84 8.58 -11.05
N ALA A 53 15.09 8.21 -12.29
CA ALA A 53 14.11 7.51 -13.13
C ALA A 53 14.71 6.26 -13.78
N ASN A 54 13.90 5.21 -13.87
CA ASN A 54 14.07 4.15 -14.85
C ASN A 54 13.35 4.57 -16.13
N VAL A 55 14.14 4.91 -17.15
CA VAL A 55 13.64 5.37 -18.46
C VAL A 55 13.48 4.24 -19.46
N LEU A 56 13.86 3.01 -19.10
CA LEU A 56 13.75 1.83 -19.96
C LEU A 56 12.33 1.22 -19.92
N GLN A 57 11.51 1.62 -18.95
CA GLN A 57 10.13 1.19 -18.79
C GLN A 57 9.20 2.35 -19.09
N HIS A 58 8.06 2.06 -19.73
CA HIS A 58 7.03 3.03 -20.05
C HIS A 58 5.70 2.63 -19.41
N PRO A 59 5.04 3.53 -18.65
CA PRO A 59 5.51 4.85 -18.23
C PRO A 59 6.80 4.79 -17.38
N TYR A 60 7.57 5.89 -17.35
CA TYR A 60 8.79 5.97 -16.53
C TYR A 60 8.48 5.71 -15.06
N ILE A 61 9.38 5.00 -14.39
CA ILE A 61 9.30 4.76 -12.94
C ILE A 61 10.29 5.67 -12.24
N TYR A 62 9.82 6.40 -11.24
CA TYR A 62 10.60 7.34 -10.45
C TYR A 62 10.92 6.76 -9.08
N PHE A 63 12.10 7.13 -8.56
CA PHE A 63 12.66 6.68 -7.30
C PHE A 63 13.12 7.91 -6.51
N PRO A 64 12.99 7.91 -5.17
CA PRO A 64 13.57 8.96 -4.34
C PRO A 64 15.11 8.87 -4.39
N GLN A 65 15.78 9.97 -4.07
CA GLN A 65 17.22 9.98 -3.81
C GLN A 65 17.49 10.35 -2.34
N PRO A 66 18.24 9.51 -1.57
CA PRO A 66 18.80 8.21 -1.98
C PRO A 66 17.70 7.16 -2.23
N SER A 67 17.92 6.26 -3.19
CA SER A 67 16.95 5.21 -3.50
C SER A 67 17.07 4.04 -2.52
N SER A 68 15.95 3.61 -1.95
CA SER A 68 15.87 2.43 -1.09
C SER A 68 15.86 1.10 -1.87
N ILE A 69 15.62 1.15 -3.18
CA ILE A 69 15.62 -0.02 -4.07
C ILE A 69 16.41 0.24 -5.35
N ARG A 70 16.95 -0.83 -5.96
CA ARG A 70 17.61 -0.74 -7.27
C ARG A 70 16.56 -0.55 -8.38
N LYS A 71 16.90 0.19 -9.44
CA LYS A 71 16.01 0.44 -10.60
C LYS A 71 15.60 -0.82 -11.37
N THR A 72 16.38 -1.89 -11.23
CA THR A 72 16.13 -3.21 -11.84
C THR A 72 15.58 -4.22 -10.83
N SER A 73 15.12 -3.75 -9.66
CA SER A 73 14.62 -4.64 -8.60
C SER A 73 13.36 -5.37 -9.05
N GLN A 74 13.32 -6.69 -8.79
CA GLN A 74 12.12 -7.51 -8.97
C GLN A 74 10.99 -7.11 -8.00
N LYS A 75 11.25 -6.27 -6.99
CA LYS A 75 10.22 -5.76 -6.06
C LYS A 75 9.41 -4.58 -6.62
N ILE A 76 9.80 -4.00 -7.76
CA ILE A 76 9.09 -2.85 -8.34
C ILE A 76 7.60 -3.14 -8.57
N PRO A 77 7.18 -4.26 -9.20
CA PRO A 77 5.76 -4.55 -9.40
C PRO A 77 4.94 -4.71 -8.11
N HIS A 78 5.61 -5.09 -7.02
CA HIS A 78 5.02 -5.20 -5.69
C HIS A 78 4.76 -3.81 -5.10
N PHE A 79 5.74 -2.90 -5.08
CA PHE A 79 5.52 -1.52 -4.62
C PHE A 79 4.48 -0.78 -5.44
N LEU A 80 4.49 -0.93 -6.77
CA LEU A 80 3.44 -0.37 -7.63
C LEU A 80 2.06 -0.96 -7.31
N GLY A 81 1.98 -2.23 -6.89
CA GLY A 81 0.73 -2.82 -6.42
C GLY A 81 0.20 -2.18 -5.13
N ILE A 82 1.11 -1.84 -4.21
CA ILE A 82 0.74 -1.14 -2.97
C ILE A 82 0.26 0.30 -3.27
N VAL A 83 0.94 1.00 -4.19
CA VAL A 83 0.52 2.32 -4.66
C VAL A 83 -0.87 2.27 -5.28
N ASP A 84 -1.14 1.26 -6.10
CA ASP A 84 -2.46 1.07 -6.72
C ASP A 84 -3.56 0.91 -5.66
N VAL A 85 -3.34 0.06 -4.66
CA VAL A 85 -4.28 -0.08 -3.54
C VAL A 85 -4.48 1.24 -2.79
N TYR A 86 -3.40 1.98 -2.52
CA TYR A 86 -3.50 3.29 -1.88
C TYR A 86 -4.35 4.29 -2.69
N LYS A 87 -4.14 4.37 -4.03
CA LYS A 87 -4.96 5.20 -4.92
C LYS A 87 -6.44 4.82 -4.85
N GLN A 88 -6.75 3.52 -4.84
CA GLN A 88 -8.12 3.05 -4.72
C GLN A 88 -8.74 3.41 -3.36
N LEU A 89 -7.99 3.36 -2.25
CA LEU A 89 -8.48 3.81 -0.94
C LEU A 89 -8.81 5.31 -0.95
N VAL A 90 -7.88 6.13 -1.46
CA VAL A 90 -8.00 7.60 -1.57
C VAL A 90 -9.21 8.03 -2.38
N HIS A 91 -9.60 7.24 -3.39
CA HIS A 91 -10.81 7.51 -4.19
C HIS A 91 -12.08 7.60 -3.32
N TYR A 92 -12.19 6.79 -2.27
CA TYR A 92 -13.34 6.79 -1.36
C TYR A 92 -13.11 7.68 -0.12
N GLU A 93 -11.95 7.55 0.53
CA GLU A 93 -11.58 8.34 1.71
C GLU A 93 -10.06 8.29 1.89
N ASN A 94 -9.43 9.44 2.14
CA ASN A 94 -8.02 9.49 2.49
C ASN A 94 -7.76 8.67 3.77
N PRO A 95 -6.89 7.65 3.74
CA PRO A 95 -6.49 6.94 4.95
C PRO A 95 -5.92 7.90 5.99
N LYS A 96 -6.30 7.72 7.26
CA LYS A 96 -5.73 8.50 8.37
C LYS A 96 -4.25 8.16 8.58
N LEU A 97 -3.89 6.91 8.32
CA LEU A 97 -2.55 6.37 8.40
C LEU A 97 -2.40 5.34 7.29
N PHE A 98 -1.26 5.33 6.61
CA PHE A 98 -0.90 4.29 5.64
C PHE A 98 0.60 4.03 5.76
N GLU A 99 0.98 2.82 6.14
CA GLU A 99 2.37 2.41 6.31
C GLU A 99 2.69 1.28 5.34
N VAL A 100 3.77 1.42 4.59
CA VAL A 100 4.22 0.45 3.58
C VAL A 100 5.23 -0.50 4.18
N GLU A 101 5.00 -1.81 4.03
CA GLU A 101 5.80 -2.89 4.63
C GLU A 101 6.19 -2.66 6.11
N PRO A 102 5.23 -2.37 7.02
CA PRO A 102 5.54 -2.19 8.44
C PRO A 102 6.13 -3.48 9.03
N LYS A 103 7.00 -3.32 10.03
CA LYS A 103 7.76 -4.42 10.62
C LYS A 103 7.28 -4.69 12.05
N TYR A 104 6.73 -5.89 12.27
CA TYR A 104 6.25 -6.33 13.58
C TYR A 104 7.23 -7.28 14.28
N GLY A 105 8.15 -7.90 13.55
CA GLY A 105 9.13 -8.84 14.10
C GLY A 105 9.38 -10.01 13.15
N LYS A 106 10.52 -10.71 13.31
CA LYS A 106 10.94 -11.77 12.36
C LYS A 106 10.01 -12.98 12.33
N VAL A 107 9.26 -13.23 13.40
CA VAL A 107 8.41 -14.42 13.57
C VAL A 107 6.96 -14.14 13.17
N TYR A 108 6.57 -12.86 13.13
CA TYR A 108 5.20 -12.44 12.83
C TYR A 108 4.98 -12.21 11.33
N MET A 109 3.84 -11.63 10.99
CA MET A 109 3.52 -11.22 9.64
C MET A 109 4.38 -10.03 9.17
N GLU A 110 4.51 -9.93 7.86
CA GLU A 110 5.01 -8.74 7.20
C GLU A 110 3.94 -8.33 6.17
N PRO A 111 2.90 -7.58 6.58
CA PRO A 111 1.88 -7.13 5.65
C PRO A 111 2.50 -6.19 4.62
N ASP A 112 1.92 -6.15 3.43
CA ASP A 112 2.35 -5.23 2.38
C ASP A 112 2.04 -3.77 2.77
N ALA A 113 0.91 -3.55 3.45
CA ALA A 113 0.61 -2.29 4.09
C ALA A 113 -0.22 -2.44 5.38
N PHE A 114 -0.07 -1.48 6.28
CA PHE A 114 -1.01 -1.24 7.36
C PHE A 114 -1.73 0.09 7.13
N THR A 115 -3.03 0.14 7.38
CA THR A 115 -3.81 1.36 7.16
C THR A 115 -4.89 1.55 8.21
N ILE A 116 -5.21 2.80 8.53
CA ILE A 116 -6.44 3.17 9.24
C ILE A 116 -7.33 3.91 8.25
N TRP A 117 -8.39 3.24 7.83
CA TRP A 117 -9.27 3.70 6.77
C TRP A 117 -10.73 3.53 7.18
N ARG A 118 -11.54 4.58 6.98
CA ARG A 118 -12.94 4.63 7.43
C ARG A 118 -13.11 4.24 8.91
N ARG A 119 -12.22 4.78 9.76
CA ARG A 119 -12.14 4.52 11.23
C ARG A 119 -11.83 3.07 11.62
N SER A 120 -11.44 2.21 10.68
CA SER A 120 -11.08 0.81 10.94
C SER A 120 -9.63 0.52 10.58
N PRO A 121 -8.88 -0.21 11.41
CA PRO A 121 -7.53 -0.65 11.08
C PRO A 121 -7.53 -1.89 10.18
N PHE A 122 -6.65 -1.91 9.18
CA PHE A 122 -6.47 -3.02 8.25
C PHE A 122 -5.00 -3.37 8.05
N PHE A 123 -4.72 -4.67 8.00
CA PHE A 123 -3.55 -5.21 7.33
C PHE A 123 -3.92 -5.54 5.89
N ILE A 124 -3.10 -5.10 4.94
CA ILE A 124 -3.32 -5.30 3.50
C ILE A 124 -2.23 -6.22 2.95
N GLU A 125 -2.66 -7.22 2.20
CA GLU A 125 -1.81 -8.15 1.44
C GLU A 125 -2.16 -8.03 -0.05
N VAL A 126 -1.22 -7.59 -0.87
CA VAL A 126 -1.35 -7.46 -2.33
C VAL A 126 -0.80 -8.71 -3.00
N GLN A 127 -1.66 -9.70 -3.20
CA GLN A 127 -1.29 -11.01 -3.69
C GLN A 127 -1.55 -11.14 -5.21
N LYS A 128 -0.58 -10.69 -6.01
CA LYS A 128 -0.60 -10.81 -7.49
C LYS A 128 -0.22 -12.21 -7.99
N SER A 129 0.62 -12.93 -7.25
CA SER A 129 1.05 -14.28 -7.63
C SER A 129 0.12 -15.35 -7.05
N VAL A 130 -0.07 -16.44 -7.76
CA VAL A 130 -0.91 -17.54 -7.27
C VAL A 130 -0.14 -18.38 -6.25
N TYR A 131 -0.54 -18.30 -4.99
CA TYR A 131 -0.04 -19.19 -3.92
C TYR A 131 -0.90 -20.45 -3.75
N SER A 132 -0.35 -21.44 -3.04
CA SER A 132 -1.09 -22.61 -2.57
C SER A 132 -1.90 -22.26 -1.32
N LYS A 133 -2.93 -23.06 -1.02
CA LYS A 133 -3.71 -22.91 0.22
C LYS A 133 -2.82 -22.97 1.46
N LYS A 134 -1.85 -23.90 1.47
CA LYS A 134 -0.90 -24.06 2.57
C LYS A 134 -0.09 -22.78 2.82
N ILE A 135 0.49 -22.19 1.77
CA ILE A 135 1.30 -20.96 1.90
C ILE A 135 0.44 -19.79 2.42
N MET A 136 -0.80 -19.67 1.95
CA MET A 136 -1.71 -18.62 2.43
C MET A 136 -2.15 -18.86 3.87
N GLN A 137 -2.42 -20.10 4.26
CA GLN A 137 -2.73 -20.42 5.65
C GLN A 137 -1.53 -20.16 6.57
N ASP A 138 -0.31 -20.49 6.14
CA ASP A 138 0.93 -20.19 6.89
C ASP A 138 1.15 -18.67 7.05
N LYS A 139 0.72 -17.85 6.08
CA LYS A 139 0.65 -16.39 6.26
C LYS A 139 -0.34 -16.03 7.36
N ILE A 140 -1.57 -16.53 7.31
CA ILE A 140 -2.61 -16.25 8.32
C ILE A 140 -2.18 -16.69 9.72
N ASN A 141 -1.54 -17.85 9.85
CA ASN A 141 -1.03 -18.34 11.14
C ASN A 141 -0.01 -17.38 11.78
N ARG A 142 0.76 -16.62 10.98
CA ARG A 142 1.67 -15.58 11.50
C ARG A 142 0.93 -14.36 12.04
N TYR A 143 -0.22 -14.01 11.47
CA TYR A 143 -1.11 -13.01 12.05
C TYR A 143 -1.72 -13.50 13.35
N GLU A 144 -2.12 -14.78 13.43
CA GLU A 144 -2.65 -15.36 14.67
C GLU A 144 -1.59 -15.37 15.78
N LEU A 145 -0.34 -15.70 15.43
CA LEU A 145 0.76 -15.65 16.38
C LEU A 145 0.93 -14.25 16.98
N TYR A 146 0.86 -13.20 16.16
CA TYR A 146 0.91 -11.82 16.64
C TYR A 146 -0.35 -11.44 17.44
N PHE A 147 -1.53 -11.92 17.04
CA PHE A 147 -2.76 -11.73 17.83
C PHE A 147 -2.61 -12.31 19.24
N HIS A 148 -2.07 -13.52 19.36
CA HIS A 148 -1.85 -14.18 20.65
C HIS A 148 -0.71 -13.59 21.47
N SER A 149 0.29 -12.94 20.85
CA SER A 149 1.36 -12.27 21.59
C SER A 149 0.89 -11.05 22.37
N GLN A 150 -0.27 -10.49 22.00
CA GLN A 150 -0.84 -9.26 22.58
C GLN A 150 0.05 -8.00 22.41
N GLU A 151 1.16 -8.08 21.67
CA GLU A 151 2.03 -6.92 21.42
C GLU A 151 1.29 -5.79 20.69
N TRP A 152 0.32 -6.14 19.86
CA TRP A 152 -0.55 -5.22 19.14
C TRP A 152 -1.37 -4.28 20.04
N HIS A 153 -1.52 -4.59 21.34
CA HIS A 153 -2.15 -3.70 22.31
C HIS A 153 -1.34 -2.42 22.53
N ASN A 154 -0.02 -2.47 22.34
CA ASN A 154 0.90 -1.37 22.62
C ASN A 154 1.16 -0.47 21.41
N GLU A 155 0.55 -0.79 20.28
CA GLU A 155 0.68 0.00 19.06
C GLU A 155 0.19 1.44 19.26
N SER A 156 0.99 2.40 18.79
CA SER A 156 0.75 3.84 19.02
C SER A 156 -0.56 4.36 18.42
N TRP A 157 -1.11 3.63 17.45
CA TRP A 157 -2.37 3.95 16.79
C TRP A 157 -3.61 3.47 17.54
N GLN A 158 -3.44 2.64 18.58
CA GLN A 158 -4.56 2.15 19.40
C GLN A 158 -5.24 3.31 20.15
N PRO A 159 -6.59 3.34 20.20
CA PRO A 159 -7.29 4.30 21.02
C PRO A 159 -7.08 4.03 22.52
N LYS A 160 -7.17 5.08 23.34
CA LYS A 160 -6.87 5.02 24.79
C LYS A 160 -7.82 4.14 25.60
N GLY A 161 -9.01 3.81 25.09
CA GLY A 161 -10.07 3.10 25.83
C GLY A 161 -10.52 1.78 25.21
N SER A 162 -9.96 1.37 24.08
CA SER A 162 -10.36 0.15 23.38
C SER A 162 -9.18 -0.42 22.60
N LYS A 163 -9.19 -1.74 22.42
CA LYS A 163 -8.16 -2.46 21.68
C LYS A 163 -8.81 -3.12 20.48
N PHE A 164 -8.28 -2.83 19.30
CA PHE A 164 -8.76 -3.42 18.06
C PHE A 164 -7.62 -4.16 17.39
N PHE A 165 -7.83 -5.43 17.07
CA PHE A 165 -6.94 -6.10 16.14
C PHE A 165 -7.32 -5.73 14.71
N PRO A 166 -6.37 -5.37 13.83
CA PRO A 166 -6.69 -5.00 12.45
C PRO A 166 -7.33 -6.16 11.67
N SER A 167 -8.32 -5.84 10.83
CA SER A 167 -8.84 -6.83 9.89
C SER A 167 -7.83 -7.09 8.77
N ILE A 168 -7.77 -8.30 8.25
CA ILE A 168 -6.87 -8.65 7.15
C ILE A 168 -7.64 -8.50 5.85
N LEU A 169 -7.14 -7.69 4.92
CA LEU A 169 -7.69 -7.51 3.58
C LEU A 169 -6.67 -8.02 2.55
N ILE A 170 -7.02 -9.11 1.89
CA ILE A 170 -6.21 -9.71 0.84
C ILE A 170 -6.76 -9.24 -0.51
N ILE A 171 -5.95 -8.49 -1.25
CA ILE A 171 -6.23 -8.06 -2.61
C ILE A 171 -5.66 -9.09 -3.57
N THR A 172 -6.52 -9.85 -4.24
CA THR A 172 -6.14 -10.98 -5.08
C THR A 172 -7.23 -11.37 -6.07
N ASP A 173 -6.83 -11.89 -7.23
CA ASP A 173 -7.74 -12.43 -8.24
C ASP A 173 -8.23 -13.85 -7.91
N LYS A 174 -7.57 -14.53 -6.96
CA LYS A 174 -7.90 -15.90 -6.56
C LYS A 174 -8.51 -15.94 -5.16
N HIS A 175 -9.65 -16.59 -5.03
CA HIS A 175 -10.20 -16.89 -3.72
C HIS A 175 -9.40 -18.00 -3.01
N TYR A 176 -9.02 -17.77 -1.76
CA TYR A 176 -8.34 -18.71 -0.90
C TYR A 176 -9.25 -19.18 0.23
N ASP A 177 -9.43 -20.49 0.38
CA ASP A 177 -10.08 -21.07 1.56
C ASP A 177 -9.09 -21.11 2.74
N VAL A 178 -8.82 -19.92 3.29
CA VAL A 178 -8.05 -19.73 4.53
C VAL A 178 -9.00 -19.47 5.68
N GLN A 179 -8.65 -20.00 6.85
CA GLN A 179 -9.52 -19.94 8.02
C GLN A 179 -8.75 -19.45 9.24
N SER A 180 -9.45 -18.70 10.08
CA SER A 180 -8.99 -18.30 11.40
C SER A 180 -10.21 -18.12 12.31
N PRO A 181 -10.23 -18.70 13.51
CA PRO A 181 -11.30 -18.48 14.47
C PRO A 181 -11.20 -17.10 15.16
N HIS A 182 -10.06 -16.42 15.06
CA HIS A 182 -9.76 -15.19 15.80
C HIS A 182 -9.69 -13.94 14.92
N LEU A 183 -9.41 -14.12 13.63
CA LEU A 183 -9.12 -13.01 12.73
C LEU A 183 -10.25 -12.77 11.74
N ARG A 184 -10.57 -11.49 11.53
CA ARG A 184 -11.49 -11.08 10.47
C ARG A 184 -10.70 -10.96 9.16
N ILE A 185 -10.97 -11.86 8.22
CA ILE A 185 -10.28 -11.92 6.93
C ILE A 185 -11.27 -11.59 5.81
N PHE A 186 -10.87 -10.63 4.96
CA PHE A 186 -11.57 -10.24 3.76
C PHE A 186 -10.69 -10.55 2.54
N GLN A 187 -11.34 -10.93 1.45
CA GLN A 187 -10.69 -11.16 0.16
C GLN A 187 -11.49 -10.45 -0.91
N ALA A 188 -10.80 -9.69 -1.75
CA ALA A 188 -11.40 -8.99 -2.88
C ALA A 188 -10.36 -8.84 -3.99
N ASN A 189 -10.81 -8.68 -5.23
CA ASN A 189 -9.91 -8.37 -6.36
C ASN A 189 -9.49 -6.89 -6.38
N SER A 190 -10.27 -6.00 -5.76
CA SER A 190 -10.00 -4.57 -5.65
C SER A 190 -10.68 -3.96 -4.41
N ILE A 191 -10.29 -2.74 -4.03
CA ILE A 191 -10.97 -1.97 -2.98
C ILE A 191 -12.41 -1.66 -3.39
N GLU A 192 -12.66 -1.39 -4.67
CA GLU A 192 -14.00 -1.18 -5.20
C GLU A 192 -14.90 -2.41 -4.99
N SER A 193 -14.41 -3.60 -5.34
CA SER A 193 -15.15 -4.85 -5.12
C SER A 193 -15.38 -5.12 -3.64
N PHE A 194 -14.39 -4.83 -2.79
CA PHE A 194 -14.56 -4.89 -1.34
C PHE A 194 -15.70 -3.98 -0.86
N MET A 195 -15.75 -2.74 -1.36
CA MET A 195 -16.79 -1.77 -1.00
C MET A 195 -18.18 -2.19 -1.50
N ASN A 196 -18.29 -2.70 -2.72
CA ASN A 196 -19.54 -3.23 -3.26
C ASN A 196 -20.07 -4.41 -2.44
N ASN A 197 -19.18 -5.31 -2.00
CA ASN A 197 -19.55 -6.45 -1.16
C ASN A 197 -20.00 -6.03 0.25
N LEU A 198 -19.51 -4.91 0.77
CA LEU A 198 -19.98 -4.35 2.04
C LEU A 198 -21.38 -3.72 1.89
N ALA A 199 -21.62 -3.02 0.78
CA ALA A 199 -22.90 -2.36 0.51
C ALA A 199 -24.06 -3.34 0.27
N VAL A 200 -23.79 -4.51 -0.31
CA VAL A 200 -24.81 -5.56 -0.56
C VAL A 200 -25.18 -6.31 0.74
N LYS A 201 -24.32 -6.28 1.76
CA LYS A 201 -24.52 -6.98 3.04
C LYS A 201 -25.08 -6.11 4.16
N SER A 202 -25.27 -4.82 3.91
CA SER A 202 -25.90 -3.83 4.81
C SER A 202 -27.34 -3.54 4.39
#